data_AF-A0A2J8GWV4-F1
#
_entry.id   AF-A0A2J8GWV4-F1
#
_cell.length_a   1.000
_cell.length_b   1.000
_cell.length_c   1.000
_cell.angle_alpha   90.00
_cell.angle_beta   90.00
_cell.angle_gamma   90.00
#
_symmetry.space_group_name_H-M   'P 1'
#
loop_
_entity.id
_entity.type
_entity.pdbx_description
1 polymer ?
#
loop_
_entity_poly.entity_id
_entity_poly.type
_entity_poly.pdbx_seq_one_letter_code
_entity_poly.pdbx_strand_id
1 'polypeptide(L)'
;MKYLTLSLALVTLSAHTTEVIQECRTGTDLNPNQRFTQQIITTDMGDYKVVNDAATGLQWSYCFVGQELDANQVDCIGKPTVPYDTQTEGYANIRRATIEEVQLESKRLDGRNLSWRLPNIKELLSIYNEHCKPATYSMFSHSLNTYPEEIAALINTPLEHNNWQEYHTIFSLRDRGKAYQNHTVVSDTAVTHNNYMYYYTVNFNGWSTPIDKDRKSSGLLRLVRKIP
;
A
#
# COMPACT_ATOMS: atom_id res chain seq x y z
N MET A 1 27.19 58.79 10.49
CA MET A 1 27.20 57.36 10.17
C MET A 1 25.75 56.87 10.26
N LYS A 2 25.15 56.46 9.14
CA LYS A 2 23.77 55.95 9.08
C LYS A 2 23.83 54.43 9.22
N TYR A 3 23.20 53.88 10.25
CA TYR A 3 23.04 52.43 10.40
C TYR A 3 21.77 51.99 9.69
N LEU A 4 21.94 51.17 8.64
CA LEU A 4 20.86 50.51 7.93
C LEU A 4 20.71 49.11 8.55
N THR A 5 19.67 48.89 9.34
CA THR A 5 19.29 47.56 9.84
C THR A 5 18.49 46.83 8.77
N LEU A 6 19.07 45.76 8.23
CA LEU A 6 18.45 44.89 7.24
C LEU A 6 17.58 43.86 7.96
N SER A 7 16.25 43.96 7.82
CA SER A 7 15.30 42.96 8.33
C SER A 7 15.26 41.76 7.40
N LEU A 8 15.74 40.60 7.86
CA LEU A 8 15.66 39.34 7.15
C LEU A 8 14.28 38.71 7.39
N ALA A 9 13.37 38.84 6.43
CA ALA A 9 12.07 38.17 6.47
C ALA A 9 12.25 36.68 6.11
N LEU A 10 12.08 35.81 7.09
CA LEU A 10 12.07 34.36 6.90
C LEU A 10 10.72 33.97 6.28
N VAL A 11 10.70 33.70 4.97
CA VAL A 11 9.52 33.17 4.28
C VAL A 11 9.51 31.66 4.51
N THR A 12 8.68 31.19 5.45
CA THR A 12 8.37 29.76 5.59
C THR A 12 7.48 29.36 4.42
N LEU A 13 8.06 28.69 3.43
CA LEU A 13 7.29 28.00 2.39
C LEU A 13 6.60 26.80 3.04
N SER A 14 5.29 26.91 3.25
CA SER A 14 4.45 25.76 3.59
C SER A 14 4.51 24.76 2.45
N ALA A 15 5.05 23.57 2.69
CA ALA A 15 4.95 22.46 1.75
C ALA A 15 3.47 22.05 1.69
N HIS A 16 2.77 22.45 0.63
CA HIS A 16 1.44 21.93 0.35
C HIS A 16 1.59 20.47 -0.06
N THR A 17 1.15 19.56 0.80
CA THR A 17 0.93 18.16 0.45
C THR A 17 -0.15 18.13 -0.63
N THR A 18 0.22 17.82 -1.87
CA THR A 18 -0.76 17.45 -2.90
C THR A 18 -1.40 16.14 -2.48
N GLU A 19 -2.63 16.22 -1.97
CA GLU A 19 -3.49 15.06 -1.80
C GLU A 19 -3.69 14.41 -3.17
N VAL A 20 -3.37 13.12 -3.29
CA VAL A 20 -3.70 12.35 -4.49
C VAL A 20 -5.21 12.14 -4.48
N ILE A 21 -5.95 13.05 -5.11
CA ILE A 21 -7.40 12.95 -5.25
C ILE A 21 -7.68 11.75 -6.18
N GLN A 22 -8.53 10.83 -5.72
CA GLN A 22 -9.01 9.74 -6.56
C GLN A 22 -9.84 10.31 -7.72
N GLU A 23 -9.49 9.96 -8.95
CA GLU A 23 -10.23 10.36 -10.14
C GLU A 23 -11.22 9.27 -10.54
N CYS A 24 -12.51 9.58 -10.65
CA CYS A 24 -13.52 8.63 -11.12
C CYS A 24 -14.29 9.17 -12.32
N ARG A 25 -14.79 8.28 -13.20
CA ARG A 25 -15.68 8.68 -14.29
C ARG A 25 -16.94 9.35 -13.74
N THR A 26 -17.45 10.33 -14.47
CA THR A 26 -18.72 11.01 -14.14
C THR A 26 -19.85 10.00 -13.96
N GLY A 27 -20.62 10.15 -12.88
CA GLY A 27 -21.76 9.29 -12.56
C GLY A 27 -21.38 7.92 -11.97
N THR A 28 -20.11 7.69 -11.64
CA THR A 28 -19.68 6.47 -10.93
C THR A 28 -20.31 6.43 -9.54
N ASP A 29 -21.00 5.33 -9.22
CA ASP A 29 -21.44 5.07 -7.86
C ASP A 29 -20.24 4.65 -6.99
N LEU A 30 -19.87 5.52 -6.05
CA LEU A 30 -18.70 5.34 -5.20
C LEU A 30 -18.95 4.43 -3.99
N ASN A 31 -20.20 4.04 -3.74
CA ASN A 31 -20.58 3.08 -2.71
C ASN A 31 -21.97 2.47 -3.00
N PRO A 32 -22.06 1.57 -4.00
CA PRO A 32 -23.34 1.06 -4.47
C PRO A 32 -24.12 0.35 -3.37
N ASN A 33 -25.38 0.73 -3.24
CA ASN A 33 -26.30 0.23 -2.20
C ASN A 33 -25.77 0.38 -0.77
N GLN A 34 -24.90 1.37 -0.50
CA GLN A 34 -24.25 1.54 0.80
C GLN A 34 -23.49 0.28 1.25
N ARG A 35 -22.92 -0.47 0.30
CA ARG A 35 -22.22 -1.75 0.53
C ARG A 35 -21.11 -1.64 1.57
N PHE A 36 -20.34 -0.57 1.52
CA PHE A 36 -19.20 -0.34 2.39
C PHE A 36 -19.55 0.63 3.51
N THR A 37 -19.11 0.32 4.73
CA THR A 37 -19.19 1.23 5.88
C THR A 37 -17.85 1.29 6.58
N GLN A 38 -17.49 2.48 7.08
CA GLN A 38 -16.30 2.65 7.91
C GLN A 38 -16.67 2.55 9.39
N GLN A 39 -15.80 1.94 10.17
CA GLN A 39 -15.95 1.80 11.62
C GLN A 39 -14.60 2.03 12.30
N ILE A 40 -14.62 2.63 13.49
CA ILE A 40 -13.46 2.67 14.39
C ILE A 40 -13.54 1.48 15.35
N ILE A 41 -12.46 0.74 15.45
CA ILE A 41 -12.25 -0.32 16.43
C ILE A 41 -11.14 0.08 17.38
N THR A 42 -11.27 -0.27 18.65
CA THR A 42 -10.18 -0.09 19.62
C THR A 42 -9.26 -1.30 19.55
N THR A 43 -7.97 -1.05 19.35
CA THR A 43 -6.91 -2.06 19.36
C THR A 43 -6.02 -1.85 20.59
N ASP A 44 -5.14 -2.80 20.90
CA ASP A 44 -4.18 -2.68 22.00
C ASP A 44 -3.22 -1.47 21.84
N MET A 45 -3.15 -0.89 20.64
CA MET A 45 -2.27 0.25 20.29
C MET A 45 -3.04 1.54 20.00
N GLY A 46 -4.36 1.56 20.24
CA GLY A 46 -5.23 2.70 19.99
C GLY A 46 -6.32 2.43 18.95
N ASP A 47 -7.08 3.48 18.63
CA ASP A 47 -8.16 3.40 17.67
C ASP A 47 -7.66 3.15 16.25
N TYR A 48 -8.36 2.29 15.52
CA TYR A 48 -8.05 1.92 14.15
C TYR A 48 -9.31 1.94 13.29
N LYS A 49 -9.20 2.42 12.05
CA LYS A 49 -10.32 2.43 11.10
C LYS A 49 -10.33 1.15 10.27
N VAL A 50 -11.52 0.59 10.09
CA VAL A 50 -11.78 -0.56 9.22
C VAL A 50 -12.91 -0.27 8.24
N VAL A 51 -12.97 -1.04 7.16
CA VAL A 51 -14.04 -0.97 6.15
C VAL A 51 -14.80 -2.30 6.16
N ASN A 52 -16.07 -2.28 6.56
CA ASN A 52 -16.96 -3.44 6.51
C ASN A 52 -17.60 -3.53 5.13
N ASP A 53 -17.53 -4.70 4.50
CA ASP A 53 -18.13 -5.03 3.22
C ASP A 53 -19.35 -5.92 3.43
N ALA A 54 -20.55 -5.34 3.30
CA ALA A 54 -21.81 -6.04 3.50
C ALA A 54 -22.07 -7.15 2.45
N ALA A 55 -21.47 -7.06 1.26
CA ALA A 55 -21.69 -8.05 0.20
C ALA A 55 -20.88 -9.34 0.42
N THR A 56 -19.68 -9.23 0.99
CA THR A 56 -18.79 -10.37 1.21
C THR A 56 -18.72 -10.84 2.66
N GLY A 57 -19.23 -10.05 3.62
CA GLY A 57 -19.07 -10.32 5.05
C GLY A 57 -17.63 -10.17 5.53
N LEU A 58 -16.83 -9.37 4.82
CA LEU A 58 -15.42 -9.16 5.13
C LEU A 58 -15.22 -7.78 5.77
N GLN A 59 -14.23 -7.70 6.65
CA GLN A 59 -13.74 -6.45 7.22
C GLN A 59 -12.30 -6.23 6.74
N TRP A 60 -12.07 -5.07 6.16
CA TRP A 60 -10.80 -4.69 5.54
C TRP A 60 -10.06 -3.68 6.40
N SER A 61 -8.73 -3.74 6.36
CA SER A 61 -7.88 -2.70 6.93
C SER A 61 -8.07 -1.41 6.14
N TYR A 62 -8.29 -0.27 6.81
CA TYR A 62 -8.49 1.01 6.12
C TYR A 62 -7.19 1.49 5.49
N CYS A 63 -6.10 1.45 6.26
CA CYS A 63 -4.75 1.74 5.78
C CYS A 63 -4.06 0.49 5.23
N PHE A 64 -3.07 0.69 4.37
CA PHE A 64 -2.12 -0.37 4.03
C PHE A 64 -1.18 -0.63 5.23
N VAL A 65 -0.61 -1.83 5.29
CA VAL A 65 0.39 -2.17 6.34
C VAL A 65 1.59 -1.22 6.23
N GLY A 66 2.14 -0.80 7.38
CA GLY A 66 3.23 0.18 7.48
C GLY A 66 2.76 1.64 7.55
N GLN A 67 1.45 1.88 7.43
CA GLN A 67 0.84 3.18 7.65
C GLN A 67 0.04 3.21 8.96
N GLU A 68 -0.12 4.41 9.49
CA GLU A 68 -0.93 4.67 10.69
C GLU A 68 -2.11 5.56 10.34
N LEU A 69 -3.19 5.47 11.11
CA LEU A 69 -4.31 6.39 10.98
C LEU A 69 -3.92 7.72 11.64
N ASP A 70 -4.21 8.85 10.98
CA ASP A 70 -3.95 10.17 11.54
C ASP A 70 -4.80 10.45 12.79
N ALA A 71 -4.42 11.47 13.55
CA ALA A 71 -5.11 11.82 14.79
C ALA A 71 -6.59 12.21 14.59
N ASN A 72 -6.96 12.71 13.39
CA ASN A 72 -8.34 13.06 13.08
C ASN A 72 -9.15 11.86 12.58
N GLN A 73 -8.53 10.69 12.44
CA GLN A 73 -9.15 9.48 11.92
C GLN A 73 -9.71 9.67 10.51
N VAL A 74 -9.06 10.47 9.67
CA VAL A 74 -9.45 10.74 8.28
C VAL A 74 -8.49 10.05 7.32
N ASP A 75 -7.18 10.16 7.57
CA ASP A 75 -6.14 9.80 6.60
C ASP A 75 -5.18 8.73 7.12
N CYS A 76 -4.49 8.08 6.20
CA CYS A 76 -3.38 7.20 6.53
C CYS A 76 -2.08 7.98 6.35
N ILE A 77 -1.23 8.03 7.37
CA ILE A 77 0.09 8.67 7.39
C ILE A 77 1.21 7.63 7.28
N GLY A 78 2.39 8.06 6.82
CA GLY A 78 3.53 7.18 6.57
C GLY A 78 3.45 6.43 5.24
N LYS A 79 4.51 5.70 4.90
CA LYS A 79 4.64 4.98 3.63
C LYS A 79 4.27 3.51 3.80
N PRO A 80 3.46 2.93 2.90
CA PRO A 80 3.09 1.54 3.03
C PRO A 80 4.27 0.61 2.76
N THR A 81 4.31 -0.49 3.50
CA THR A 81 5.34 -1.52 3.37
C THR A 81 5.16 -2.29 2.06
N VAL A 82 6.29 -2.54 1.39
CA VAL A 82 6.40 -3.48 0.28
C VAL A 82 7.50 -4.48 0.66
N PRO A 83 7.14 -5.67 1.17
CA PRO A 83 8.12 -6.61 1.71
C PRO A 83 8.98 -7.21 0.59
N TYR A 84 10.29 -7.34 0.85
CA TYR A 84 11.23 -8.07 0.00
C TYR A 84 12.18 -8.87 0.86
N ASP A 85 12.61 -10.02 0.36
CA ASP A 85 13.72 -10.76 0.94
C ASP A 85 15.02 -10.32 0.24
N THR A 86 15.86 -9.58 0.97
CA THR A 86 17.16 -9.08 0.48
C THR A 86 18.32 -9.96 0.90
N GLN A 87 18.09 -11.15 1.46
CA GLN A 87 19.17 -12.05 1.86
C GLN A 87 19.93 -12.55 0.61
N THR A 88 21.26 -12.54 0.71
CA THR A 88 22.20 -12.77 -0.41
C THR A 88 22.48 -14.25 -0.69
N GLU A 89 21.96 -15.17 0.12
CA GLU A 89 22.27 -16.60 0.06
C GLU A 89 21.02 -17.41 -0.31
N GLY A 90 20.92 -17.77 -1.59
CA GLY A 90 19.81 -18.58 -2.11
C GLY A 90 18.69 -17.74 -2.71
N TYR A 91 17.91 -18.36 -3.60
CA TYR A 91 16.85 -17.70 -4.38
C TYR A 91 15.95 -16.78 -3.53
N ALA A 92 15.65 -15.58 -4.02
CA ALA A 92 14.87 -14.60 -3.26
C ALA A 92 13.44 -15.12 -2.98
N ASN A 93 13.07 -15.15 -1.70
CA ASN A 93 11.76 -15.63 -1.23
C ASN A 93 11.02 -14.54 -0.47
N ILE A 94 10.22 -13.74 -1.18
CA ILE A 94 9.45 -12.64 -0.56
C ILE A 94 8.39 -13.13 0.45
N ARG A 95 8.00 -14.41 0.40
CA ARG A 95 6.96 -14.95 1.28
C ARG A 95 7.30 -14.83 2.75
N ARG A 96 8.55 -15.06 3.14
CA ARG A 96 8.96 -14.94 4.55
C ARG A 96 8.76 -13.51 5.05
N ALA A 97 9.36 -12.54 4.35
CA ALA A 97 9.23 -11.12 4.69
C ALA A 97 7.75 -10.69 4.73
N THR A 98 6.94 -11.11 3.75
CA THR A 98 5.51 -10.79 3.74
C THR A 98 4.75 -11.39 4.92
N ILE A 99 4.98 -12.66 5.27
CA ILE A 99 4.28 -13.29 6.39
C ILE A 99 4.68 -12.67 7.73
N GLU A 100 5.95 -12.31 7.91
CA GLU A 100 6.43 -11.62 9.12
C GLU A 100 5.71 -10.27 9.30
N GLU A 101 5.61 -9.46 8.24
CA GLU A 101 4.89 -8.17 8.26
C GLU A 101 3.39 -8.35 8.53
N VAL A 102 2.75 -9.34 7.90
CA VAL A 102 1.33 -9.65 8.13
C VAL A 102 1.09 -10.08 9.58
N GLN A 103 1.96 -10.90 10.15
CA GLN A 103 1.83 -11.35 11.55
C GLN A 103 2.04 -10.21 12.54
N LEU A 104 3.02 -9.35 12.28
CA LEU A 104 3.27 -8.16 13.10
C LEU A 104 2.04 -7.24 13.11
N GLU A 105 1.50 -6.94 11.94
CA GLU A 105 0.33 -6.08 11.81
C GLU A 105 -0.94 -6.73 12.37
N SER A 106 -1.14 -8.02 12.11
CA SER A 106 -2.28 -8.77 12.66
C SER A 106 -2.26 -8.77 14.19
N LYS A 107 -1.07 -8.90 14.79
CA LYS A 107 -0.89 -8.74 16.24
C LYS A 107 -1.17 -7.30 16.70
N ARG A 108 -0.78 -6.30 15.92
CA ARG A 108 -1.06 -4.89 16.22
C ARG A 108 -2.57 -4.61 16.26
N LEU A 109 -3.34 -5.20 15.34
CA LEU A 109 -4.77 -4.96 15.21
C LEU A 109 -5.65 -5.82 16.12
N ASP A 110 -5.29 -7.08 16.35
CA ASP A 110 -6.13 -8.08 17.03
C ASP A 110 -5.46 -8.77 18.23
N GLY A 111 -4.28 -8.32 18.63
CA GLY A 111 -3.52 -8.94 19.71
C GLY A 111 -3.23 -10.42 19.41
N ARG A 112 -3.83 -11.31 20.20
CA ARG A 112 -3.62 -12.77 20.06
C ARG A 112 -4.56 -13.48 19.09
N ASN A 113 -5.62 -12.81 18.61
CA ASN A 113 -6.62 -13.47 17.75
C ASN A 113 -6.12 -13.67 16.31
N LEU A 114 -5.06 -12.95 15.90
CA LEU A 114 -4.34 -13.06 14.62
C LEU A 114 -5.23 -13.32 13.38
N SER A 115 -6.42 -12.73 13.36
CA SER A 115 -7.46 -13.08 12.39
C SER A 115 -7.29 -12.37 11.05
N TRP A 116 -6.49 -11.29 11.05
CA TRP A 116 -6.10 -10.55 9.86
C TRP A 116 -5.11 -11.33 9.02
N ARG A 117 -5.39 -11.39 7.72
CA ARG A 117 -4.60 -12.09 6.72
C ARG A 117 -4.53 -11.30 5.42
N LEU A 118 -3.70 -11.77 4.49
CA LEU A 118 -3.78 -11.33 3.10
C LEU A 118 -5.11 -11.77 2.47
N PRO A 119 -5.71 -10.94 1.59
CA PRO A 119 -6.86 -11.31 0.80
C PRO A 119 -6.46 -12.26 -0.33
N ASN A 120 -7.37 -13.12 -0.77
CA ASN A 120 -7.18 -13.82 -2.04
C ASN A 120 -7.53 -12.92 -3.23
N ILE A 121 -7.24 -13.37 -4.45
CA ILE A 121 -7.49 -12.59 -5.68
C ILE A 121 -8.97 -12.23 -5.86
N LYS A 122 -9.91 -13.11 -5.52
CA LYS A 122 -11.35 -12.82 -5.67
C LYS A 122 -11.79 -11.73 -4.69
N GLU A 123 -11.26 -11.75 -3.47
CA GLU A 123 -11.52 -10.72 -2.47
C GLU A 123 -10.94 -9.36 -2.92
N LEU A 124 -9.71 -9.33 -3.44
CA LEU A 124 -9.14 -8.10 -4.01
C LEU A 124 -9.97 -7.55 -5.17
N LEU A 125 -10.40 -8.41 -6.09
CA LEU A 125 -11.27 -8.00 -7.19
C LEU A 125 -12.64 -7.52 -6.71
N SER A 126 -13.13 -7.97 -5.55
CA SER A 126 -14.42 -7.53 -5.00
C SER A 126 -14.42 -6.05 -4.57
N ILE A 127 -13.26 -5.47 -4.29
CA ILE A 127 -13.07 -4.06 -3.92
C ILE A 127 -12.47 -3.23 -5.07
N TYR A 128 -12.32 -3.83 -6.25
CA TYR A 128 -11.85 -3.15 -7.46
C TYR A 128 -12.98 -2.33 -8.07
N ASN A 129 -12.72 -1.06 -8.33
CA ASN A 129 -13.62 -0.15 -9.04
C ASN A 129 -12.92 0.33 -10.32
N GLU A 130 -13.26 -0.29 -11.44
CA GLU A 130 -12.65 -0.03 -12.75
C GLU A 130 -12.94 1.37 -13.31
N HIS A 131 -13.86 2.11 -12.70
CA HIS A 131 -14.19 3.47 -13.10
C HIS A 131 -13.37 4.54 -12.38
N CYS A 132 -12.49 4.15 -11.45
CA CYS A 132 -11.68 5.05 -10.64
C CYS A 132 -10.17 4.83 -10.83
N LYS A 133 -9.39 5.85 -10.44
CA LYS A 133 -7.94 5.90 -10.44
C LYS A 133 -7.44 6.57 -9.14
N PRO A 134 -6.84 5.84 -8.17
CA PRO A 134 -6.71 4.38 -8.12
C PRO A 134 -8.05 3.63 -8.18
N ALA A 135 -8.06 2.41 -8.69
CA ALA A 135 -9.24 1.59 -8.98
C ALA A 135 -9.85 0.92 -7.73
N THR A 136 -10.12 1.69 -6.69
CA THR A 136 -10.78 1.24 -5.46
C THR A 136 -12.05 2.06 -5.18
N TYR A 137 -12.87 1.65 -4.23
CA TYR A 137 -13.99 2.47 -3.77
C TYR A 137 -13.51 3.54 -2.79
N SER A 138 -14.13 4.72 -2.80
CA SER A 138 -13.77 5.87 -1.94
C SER A 138 -13.77 5.58 -0.43
N MET A 139 -14.40 4.48 -0.01
CA MET A 139 -14.41 4.03 1.39
C MET A 139 -13.06 3.46 1.85
N PHE A 140 -12.15 3.14 0.93
CA PHE A 140 -10.80 2.65 1.23
C PHE A 140 -9.80 3.79 1.09
N SER A 141 -8.79 3.84 1.97
CA SER A 141 -7.66 4.74 1.74
C SER A 141 -6.84 4.26 0.55
N HIS A 142 -6.50 5.18 -0.34
CA HIS A 142 -5.55 4.97 -1.44
C HIS A 142 -4.27 5.79 -1.27
N SER A 143 -4.10 6.49 -0.15
CA SER A 143 -2.91 7.31 0.08
C SER A 143 -1.67 6.44 0.27
N LEU A 144 -0.60 6.77 -0.47
CA LEU A 144 0.73 6.18 -0.30
C LEU A 144 1.72 7.11 0.42
N ASN A 145 1.33 8.38 0.65
CA ASN A 145 2.22 9.46 1.14
C ASN A 145 3.60 9.46 0.46
N THR A 146 3.61 9.26 -0.85
CA THR A 146 4.82 9.19 -1.67
C THR A 146 4.59 10.04 -2.91
N TYR A 147 5.54 10.92 -3.21
CA TYR A 147 5.43 11.86 -4.33
C TYR A 147 5.90 11.22 -5.65
N PRO A 148 5.40 11.69 -6.82
CA PRO A 148 5.79 11.14 -8.12
C PRO A 148 7.31 11.11 -8.36
N GLU A 149 8.05 12.11 -7.90
CA GLU A 149 9.50 12.19 -8.00
C GLU A 149 10.22 11.14 -7.15
N GLU A 150 9.69 10.81 -5.96
CA GLU A 150 10.23 9.75 -5.11
C GLU A 150 9.99 8.38 -5.75
N ILE A 151 8.80 8.18 -6.32
CA ILE A 151 8.46 6.96 -7.09
C ILE A 151 9.41 6.82 -8.28
N ALA A 152 9.64 7.93 -9.02
CA ALA A 152 10.55 7.94 -10.16
C ALA A 152 12.00 7.65 -9.73
N ALA A 153 12.46 8.19 -8.59
CA ALA A 153 13.79 7.93 -8.05
C ALA A 153 13.96 6.43 -7.69
N LEU A 154 12.96 5.82 -7.06
CA LEU A 154 12.97 4.39 -6.76
C LEU A 154 13.07 3.54 -8.02
N ILE A 155 12.20 3.79 -9.02
CA ILE A 155 12.16 3.05 -10.29
C ILE A 155 13.49 3.16 -11.05
N ASN A 156 14.13 4.33 -11.00
CA ASN A 156 15.35 4.62 -11.73
C ASN A 156 16.63 4.43 -10.89
N THR A 157 16.54 3.77 -9.72
CA THR A 157 17.72 3.49 -8.87
C THR A 157 18.81 2.84 -9.73
N PRO A 158 20.02 3.42 -9.87
CA PRO A 158 21.04 2.93 -10.78
C PRO A 158 21.60 1.56 -10.33
N LEU A 159 22.12 0.79 -11.29
CA LEU A 159 22.83 -0.46 -11.01
C LEU A 159 24.32 -0.20 -11.22
N GLU A 160 25.08 -0.09 -10.13
CA GLU A 160 26.53 0.08 -10.23
C GLU A 160 27.18 -1.20 -10.77
N HIS A 161 28.04 -1.04 -11.77
CA HIS A 161 28.68 -2.17 -12.44
C HIS A 161 29.56 -2.94 -11.45
N ASN A 162 29.45 -4.27 -11.43
CA ASN A 162 30.23 -5.21 -10.60
C ASN A 162 29.92 -5.26 -9.09
N ASN A 163 28.86 -4.61 -8.58
CA ASN A 163 28.41 -4.80 -7.19
C ASN A 163 27.21 -5.77 -7.09
N TRP A 164 27.47 -7.07 -7.29
CA TRP A 164 26.44 -8.12 -7.16
C TRP A 164 25.88 -8.24 -5.74
N GLN A 165 26.63 -7.79 -4.74
CA GLN A 165 26.19 -7.76 -3.33
C GLN A 165 24.96 -6.85 -3.14
N GLU A 166 24.86 -5.78 -3.93
CA GLU A 166 23.75 -4.81 -3.86
C GLU A 166 22.64 -5.07 -4.88
N TYR A 167 22.81 -6.07 -5.75
CA TYR A 167 21.86 -6.39 -6.82
C TYR A 167 20.42 -6.55 -6.27
N HIS A 168 20.24 -7.39 -5.25
CA HIS A 168 18.91 -7.65 -4.67
C HIS A 168 18.30 -6.41 -4.01
N THR A 169 19.13 -5.60 -3.34
CA THR A 169 18.70 -4.33 -2.74
C THR A 169 18.19 -3.36 -3.80
N ILE A 170 18.95 -3.16 -4.89
CA ILE A 170 18.56 -2.26 -5.98
C ILE A 170 17.27 -2.74 -6.66
N PHE A 171 17.13 -4.03 -6.93
CA PHE A 171 15.89 -4.57 -7.50
C PHE A 171 14.70 -4.42 -6.55
N SER A 172 14.88 -4.62 -5.24
CA SER A 172 13.82 -4.39 -4.25
C SER A 172 13.36 -2.92 -4.22
N LEU A 173 14.27 -1.96 -4.37
CA LEU A 173 13.95 -0.53 -4.45
C LEU A 173 13.15 -0.22 -5.72
N ARG A 174 13.60 -0.73 -6.86
CA ARG A 174 12.91 -0.55 -8.15
C ARG A 174 11.52 -1.17 -8.13
N ASP A 175 11.37 -2.37 -7.58
CA ASP A 175 10.08 -3.05 -7.52
C ASP A 175 9.14 -2.41 -6.50
N ARG A 176 9.66 -1.85 -5.38
CA ARG A 176 8.87 -0.98 -4.48
C ARG A 176 8.34 0.24 -5.23
N GLY A 177 9.17 0.91 -6.01
CA GLY A 177 8.76 2.03 -6.86
C GLY A 177 7.65 1.63 -7.84
N LYS A 178 7.78 0.47 -8.50
CA LYS A 178 6.72 -0.07 -9.36
C LYS A 178 5.44 -0.40 -8.59
N ALA A 179 5.54 -0.95 -7.38
CA ALA A 179 4.37 -1.24 -6.55
C ALA A 179 3.62 0.04 -6.17
N TYR A 180 4.33 1.12 -5.82
CA TYR A 180 3.73 2.44 -5.57
C TYR A 180 3.10 3.04 -6.81
N GLN A 181 3.85 3.08 -7.93
CA GLN A 181 3.33 3.60 -9.20
C GLN A 181 2.03 2.91 -9.62
N ASN A 182 1.96 1.60 -9.42
CA ASN A 182 0.85 0.78 -9.88
C ASN A 182 -0.20 0.48 -8.81
N HIS A 183 -0.05 0.96 -7.58
CA HIS A 183 -0.88 0.56 -6.44
C HIS A 183 -1.09 -0.96 -6.39
N THR A 184 -0.02 -1.73 -6.60
CA THR A 184 -0.09 -3.18 -6.71
C THR A 184 -0.32 -3.78 -5.32
N VAL A 185 -1.41 -4.52 -5.11
CA VAL A 185 -1.75 -5.15 -3.81
C VAL A 185 -1.53 -6.65 -3.87
N VAL A 186 -0.89 -7.20 -2.84
CA VAL A 186 -0.53 -8.61 -2.70
C VAL A 186 -1.73 -9.47 -2.31
N SER A 187 -1.87 -10.64 -2.95
CA SER A 187 -2.80 -11.69 -2.53
C SER A 187 -2.13 -12.73 -1.62
N ASP A 188 -2.93 -13.62 -1.02
CA ASP A 188 -2.46 -14.77 -0.26
C ASP A 188 -1.80 -15.88 -1.11
N THR A 189 -1.90 -15.80 -2.43
CA THR A 189 -1.49 -16.87 -3.33
C THR A 189 -0.04 -16.67 -3.77
N ALA A 190 0.85 -17.51 -3.22
CA ALA A 190 2.25 -17.56 -3.62
C ALA A 190 2.49 -18.62 -4.72
N VAL A 191 3.38 -18.32 -5.65
CA VAL A 191 3.79 -19.21 -6.75
C VAL A 191 5.31 -19.27 -6.86
N THR A 192 5.81 -20.41 -7.32
CA THR A 192 7.24 -20.61 -7.56
C THR A 192 7.54 -20.53 -9.05
N HIS A 193 8.56 -19.75 -9.43
CA HIS A 193 9.04 -19.64 -10.81
C HIS A 193 10.55 -19.44 -10.84
N ASN A 194 11.27 -20.26 -11.61
CA ASN A 194 12.74 -20.24 -11.69
C ASN A 194 13.42 -20.27 -10.31
N ASN A 195 12.89 -21.08 -9.39
CA ASN A 195 13.30 -21.22 -7.98
C ASN A 195 13.06 -19.98 -7.09
N TYR A 196 12.43 -18.92 -7.59
CA TYR A 196 11.97 -17.78 -6.80
C TYR A 196 10.51 -17.94 -6.42
N MET A 197 10.12 -17.40 -5.26
CA MET A 197 8.72 -17.36 -4.82
C MET A 197 8.18 -15.94 -4.93
N TYR A 198 7.01 -15.79 -5.52
CA TYR A 198 6.31 -14.50 -5.71
C TYR A 198 4.84 -14.62 -5.33
N TYR A 199 4.16 -13.50 -5.13
CA TYR A 199 2.71 -13.49 -4.96
C TYR A 199 2.01 -13.08 -6.25
N TYR A 200 0.79 -13.59 -6.44
CA TYR A 200 -0.13 -12.91 -7.34
C TYR A 200 -0.52 -11.57 -6.73
N THR A 201 -0.68 -10.58 -7.61
CA THR A 201 -1.03 -9.23 -7.23
C THR A 201 -2.17 -8.71 -8.08
N VAL A 202 -2.88 -7.69 -7.57
CA VAL A 202 -3.88 -6.93 -8.32
C VAL A 202 -3.39 -5.49 -8.44
N ASN A 203 -3.40 -4.96 -9.66
CA ASN A 203 -2.99 -3.59 -9.96
C ASN A 203 -4.18 -2.64 -9.77
N PHE A 204 -4.09 -1.74 -8.79
CA PHE A 204 -5.11 -0.73 -8.51
C PHE A 204 -4.77 0.65 -9.12
N ASN A 205 -3.78 0.78 -10.01
CA ASN A 205 -3.49 2.05 -10.67
C ASN A 205 -4.73 2.61 -11.38
N GLY A 206 -5.60 1.74 -11.90
CA GLY A 206 -6.71 2.13 -12.77
C GLY A 206 -6.26 2.34 -14.23
N TRP A 207 -7.22 2.24 -15.15
CA TRP A 207 -7.02 2.27 -16.61
C TRP A 207 -6.09 1.18 -17.21
N SER A 208 -5.80 0.13 -16.44
CA SER A 208 -5.13 -1.10 -16.90
C SER A 208 -5.93 -2.34 -16.48
N THR A 209 -5.64 -3.49 -17.07
CA THR A 209 -6.19 -4.77 -16.60
C THR A 209 -5.76 -5.03 -15.14
N PRO A 210 -6.69 -5.43 -14.26
CA PRO A 210 -6.40 -5.61 -12.83
C PRO A 210 -5.41 -6.77 -12.58
N ILE A 211 -5.44 -7.79 -13.44
CA ILE A 211 -4.52 -8.92 -13.41
C ILE A 211 -3.64 -8.82 -14.65
N ASP A 212 -2.36 -8.59 -14.42
CA ASP A 212 -1.32 -8.69 -15.45
C ASP A 212 -0.62 -10.04 -15.27
N LYS A 213 -0.62 -10.89 -16.30
CA LYS A 213 -0.03 -12.24 -16.24
C LYS A 213 1.49 -12.21 -16.03
N ASP A 214 2.11 -11.06 -16.26
CA ASP A 214 3.56 -10.90 -16.23
C ASP A 214 4.07 -10.19 -14.97
N ARG A 215 3.18 -9.71 -14.09
CA ARG A 215 3.57 -9.04 -12.83
C ARG A 215 3.67 -10.01 -11.66
N LYS A 216 4.72 -10.83 -11.73
CA LYS A 216 5.20 -11.70 -10.64
C LYS A 216 6.07 -10.84 -9.72
N SER A 217 5.55 -10.38 -8.57
CA SER A 217 6.33 -9.53 -7.66
C SER A 217 5.71 -9.45 -6.26
N SER A 218 6.36 -8.69 -5.37
CA SER A 218 5.73 -8.16 -4.16
C SER A 218 4.86 -6.94 -4.48
N GLY A 219 4.21 -6.38 -3.46
CA GLY A 219 3.34 -5.22 -3.55
C GLY A 219 2.94 -4.69 -2.18
N LEU A 220 2.05 -3.72 -2.17
CA LEU A 220 1.40 -3.20 -0.99
C LEU A 220 0.62 -4.30 -0.27
N LEU A 221 0.60 -4.25 1.06
CA LEU A 221 -0.17 -5.18 1.87
C LEU A 221 -1.44 -4.49 2.38
N ARG A 222 -2.61 -5.08 2.11
CA ARG A 222 -3.88 -4.73 2.73
C ARG A 222 -4.44 -5.97 3.39
N LEU A 223 -4.91 -5.86 4.62
CA LEU A 223 -5.37 -7.01 5.38
C LEU A 223 -6.89 -7.12 5.32
N VAL A 224 -7.36 -8.35 5.46
CA VAL A 224 -8.78 -8.68 5.54
C VAL A 224 -9.01 -9.74 6.62
N ARG A 225 -10.19 -9.71 7.21
CA ARG A 225 -10.73 -10.77 8.06
C ARG A 225 -12.24 -10.91 7.84
N LYS A 226 -12.86 -11.90 8.50
CA LYS A 226 -14.33 -11.94 8.61
C LYS A 226 -14.79 -10.85 9.56
N ILE A 227 -15.96 -10.28 9.32
CA ILE A 227 -16.61 -9.39 10.31
C ILE A 227 -16.82 -10.21 11.60
N PRO A 228 -16.38 -9.71 12.77
CA PRO A 228 -16.55 -10.40 14.06
C PRO A 228 -18.00 -10.66 14.46
#